data_AF-A0A2I0ND24-F1
#
_entry.id   AF-A0A2I0ND24-F1
#
_cell.length_a   1.000
_cell.length_b   1.000
_cell.length_c   1.000
_cell.angle_alpha   90.00
_cell.angle_beta   90.00
_cell.angle_gamma   90.00
#
_symmetry.space_group_name_H-M   'P 1'
#
loop_
_entity.id
_entity.type
_entity.pdbx_description
1 polymer ?
#
loop_
_entity_poly.entity_id
_entity_poly.type
_entity_poly.pdbx_seq_one_letter_code
_entity_poly.pdbx_strand_id
1 'polypeptide(L)'
;MPVIVFHGKDQWKTRTFSEYFSGIDGNLTRFIPDFHYLLTDLSKYSNEEIKNKVFHSVSLRIALLMMKNIMNDAELEKNLRDFLEMGRLYFEEERGLKFLESVIRYLYQGSDEKLQNTMVKSIKAISEKGGDIVMTIAKSLEKKGEKNGKYHTARKMAQKGMDIELISELTELSIEELKKVLDQ
;
A
#
# COMPACT_ATOMS: atom_id res chain seq x y z
N MET A 1 22.78 -11.26 1.76
CA MET A 1 21.97 -12.11 0.87
C MET A 1 20.78 -11.30 0.37
N PRO A 2 20.72 -10.94 -0.93
CA PRO A 2 19.60 -10.22 -1.50
C PRO A 2 18.35 -11.11 -1.59
N VAL A 3 17.19 -10.58 -1.19
CA VAL A 3 15.90 -11.26 -1.26
C VAL A 3 14.92 -10.37 -2.02
N ILE A 4 14.24 -10.95 -3.01
CA ILE A 4 13.19 -10.31 -3.80
C ILE A 4 11.88 -11.02 -3.46
N VAL A 5 10.89 -10.25 -3.01
CA VAL A 5 9.51 -10.70 -2.91
C VAL A 5 8.74 -10.08 -4.06
N PHE A 6 8.21 -10.92 -4.94
CA PHE A 6 7.45 -10.49 -6.10
C PHE A 6 5.98 -10.87 -5.93
N HIS A 7 5.08 -9.90 -6.12
CA HIS A 7 3.63 -10.07 -5.95
C HIS A 7 2.84 -9.46 -7.13
N GLY A 8 3.45 -9.41 -8.31
CA GLY A 8 2.78 -8.97 -9.54
C GLY A 8 1.85 -10.03 -10.12
N LYS A 9 1.11 -9.66 -11.17
CA LYS A 9 0.10 -10.52 -11.82
C LYS A 9 0.72 -11.71 -12.54
N ASP A 10 1.81 -11.47 -13.28
CA ASP A 10 2.48 -12.48 -14.09
C ASP A 10 3.62 -13.15 -13.33
N GLN A 11 3.87 -14.43 -13.60
CA GLN A 11 5.00 -15.14 -12.99
C GLN A 11 6.34 -14.47 -13.32
N TRP A 12 7.19 -14.33 -12.31
CA TRP A 12 8.53 -13.79 -12.48
C TRP A 12 9.44 -14.84 -13.14
N LYS A 13 9.99 -14.49 -14.30
CA LYS A 13 11.03 -15.30 -14.96
C LYS A 13 12.37 -15.02 -14.30
N THR A 14 12.84 -15.96 -13.49
CA THR A 14 14.15 -15.86 -12.83
C THR A 14 15.26 -15.69 -13.87
N ARG A 15 16.08 -14.67 -13.67
CA ARG A 15 17.23 -14.32 -14.51
C ARG A 15 18.33 -13.77 -13.61
N THR A 16 19.59 -13.94 -13.95
CA THR A 16 20.70 -13.31 -13.22
C THR A 16 20.63 -11.78 -13.38
N PHE A 17 21.29 -11.02 -12.49
CA PHE A 17 21.27 -9.56 -12.58
C PHE A 17 21.83 -9.06 -13.93
N SER A 18 22.87 -9.73 -14.46
CA SER A 18 23.47 -9.40 -15.74
C SER A 18 22.55 -9.66 -16.93
N GLU A 19 21.70 -10.67 -16.88
CA GLU A 19 20.73 -10.99 -17.94
C GLU A 19 19.64 -9.92 -18.14
N TYR A 20 19.49 -8.96 -17.23
CA TYR A 20 18.62 -7.80 -17.45
C TYR A 20 19.21 -6.77 -18.40
N PHE A 21 20.51 -6.83 -18.68
CA PHE A 21 21.20 -5.89 -19.54
C PHE A 21 21.58 -6.55 -20.87
N SER A 22 20.93 -6.14 -21.96
CA SER A 22 21.25 -6.61 -23.31
C SER A 22 21.97 -5.53 -24.11
N GLY A 23 22.95 -5.93 -24.93
CA GLY A 23 23.68 -5.01 -25.81
C GLY A 23 24.67 -4.08 -25.10
N ILE A 24 25.14 -4.43 -23.90
CA ILE A 24 26.16 -3.65 -23.19
C ILE A 24 27.55 -3.85 -23.83
N ASP A 25 28.30 -2.75 -23.94
CA ASP A 25 29.70 -2.76 -24.35
C ASP A 25 30.56 -3.63 -23.41
N GLY A 26 31.47 -4.43 -23.99
CA GLY A 26 32.33 -5.33 -23.22
C GLY A 26 33.11 -4.63 -22.09
N ASN A 27 33.52 -3.37 -22.30
CA ASN A 27 34.24 -2.57 -21.29
C ASN A 27 33.37 -2.18 -20.10
N LEU A 28 32.04 -2.12 -20.28
CA LEU A 28 31.10 -1.78 -19.22
C LEU A 28 30.62 -3.01 -18.44
N THR A 29 30.82 -4.22 -18.97
CA THR A 29 30.36 -5.47 -18.35
C THR A 29 30.96 -5.68 -16.95
N ARG A 30 32.20 -5.25 -16.72
CA ARG A 30 32.89 -5.31 -15.41
C ARG A 30 32.22 -4.49 -14.29
N PHE A 31 31.30 -3.58 -14.64
CA PHE A 31 30.56 -2.76 -13.67
C PHE A 31 29.16 -3.31 -13.37
N ILE A 32 28.75 -4.39 -14.04
CA ILE A 32 27.50 -5.08 -13.71
C ILE A 32 27.74 -5.95 -12.48
N PRO A 33 26.99 -5.76 -11.39
CA PRO A 33 27.07 -6.61 -10.21
C PRO A 33 26.80 -8.08 -10.55
N ASP A 34 27.73 -8.96 -10.18
CA ASP A 34 27.58 -10.40 -10.26
C ASP A 34 27.18 -10.94 -8.88
N PHE A 35 25.88 -10.95 -8.60
CA PHE A 35 25.33 -11.56 -7.39
C PHE A 35 24.07 -12.37 -7.68
N HIS A 36 23.87 -13.40 -6.85
CA HIS A 36 22.64 -14.17 -6.82
C HIS A 36 21.65 -13.58 -5.81
N TYR A 37 20.36 -13.77 -6.07
CA TYR A 37 19.29 -13.36 -5.17
C TYR A 37 18.32 -14.51 -4.92
N LEU A 38 17.70 -14.51 -3.75
CA LEU A 38 16.57 -15.40 -3.47
C LEU A 38 15.28 -14.73 -3.96
N LEU A 39 14.50 -15.44 -4.76
CA LEU A 39 13.22 -14.97 -5.28
C LEU A 39 12.05 -15.72 -4.64
N THR A 40 11.18 -14.98 -3.97
CA THR A 40 9.87 -15.44 -3.53
C THR A 40 8.81 -14.83 -4.42
N ASP A 41 8.35 -15.59 -5.41
CA ASP A 41 7.28 -15.19 -6.32
C ASP A 41 5.92 -15.69 -5.79
N LEU A 42 5.09 -14.78 -5.29
CA LEU A 42 3.79 -15.10 -4.70
C LEU A 42 2.77 -15.63 -5.72
N SER A 43 2.97 -15.39 -7.02
CA SER A 43 2.10 -15.93 -8.06
C SER A 43 2.20 -17.46 -8.19
N LYS A 44 3.26 -18.07 -7.64
CA LYS A 44 3.48 -19.52 -7.63
C LYS A 44 2.77 -20.27 -6.50
N TYR A 45 2.20 -19.55 -5.55
CA TYR A 45 1.53 -20.14 -4.39
C TYR A 45 0.04 -19.80 -4.41
N SER A 46 -0.82 -20.75 -4.10
CA SER A 46 -2.23 -20.50 -3.79
C SER A 46 -2.41 -19.77 -2.46
N ASN A 47 -3.60 -19.19 -2.23
CA ASN A 47 -3.91 -18.54 -0.95
C ASN A 47 -3.80 -19.54 0.22
N GLU A 48 -4.27 -20.78 0.01
CA GLU A 48 -4.17 -21.86 1.00
C GLU A 48 -2.72 -22.28 1.30
N GLU A 49 -1.83 -22.30 0.31
CA GLU A 49 -0.42 -22.59 0.54
C GLU A 49 0.27 -21.51 1.39
N ILE A 50 0.02 -20.23 1.08
CA ILE A 50 0.54 -19.12 1.88
C ILE A 50 -0.04 -19.18 3.30
N LYS A 51 -1.33 -19.45 3.43
CA LYS A 51 -2.06 -19.49 4.71
C LYS A 51 -1.56 -20.62 5.63
N ASN A 52 -1.30 -21.81 5.08
CA ASN A 52 -1.20 -23.02 5.90
C ASN A 52 0.11 -23.81 5.75
N LYS A 53 0.90 -23.60 4.69
CA LYS A 53 1.98 -24.52 4.33
C LYS A 53 3.38 -23.89 4.28
N VAL A 54 3.48 -22.66 3.79
CA VAL A 54 4.78 -22.09 3.40
C VAL A 54 5.40 -21.23 4.51
N PHE A 55 4.59 -20.56 5.33
CA PHE A 55 5.07 -19.58 6.31
C PHE A 55 4.48 -19.82 7.70
N HIS A 56 5.32 -19.74 8.74
CA HIS A 56 4.89 -19.95 10.13
C HIS A 56 4.34 -18.68 10.80
N SER A 57 4.93 -17.52 10.50
CA SER A 57 4.53 -16.25 11.13
C SER A 57 3.14 -15.81 10.66
N VAL A 58 2.24 -15.53 11.60
CA VAL A 58 0.89 -14.99 11.33
C VAL A 58 0.97 -13.66 10.59
N SER A 59 1.81 -12.73 11.05
CA SER A 59 1.94 -11.41 10.41
C SER A 59 2.49 -11.52 8.99
N LEU A 60 3.45 -12.43 8.76
CA LEU A 60 3.99 -12.66 7.42
C LEU A 60 2.92 -13.24 6.49
N ARG A 61 2.16 -14.24 6.95
CA ARG A 61 1.06 -14.82 6.17
C ARG A 61 0.04 -13.76 5.77
N ILE A 62 -0.41 -12.94 6.72
CA ILE A 62 -1.34 -11.85 6.46
C ILE A 62 -0.76 -10.87 5.43
N ALA A 63 0.46 -10.37 5.64
CA ALA A 63 1.09 -9.42 4.74
C ALA A 63 1.21 -9.96 3.31
N LEU A 64 1.66 -11.20 3.14
CA LEU A 64 1.81 -11.82 1.82
C LEU A 64 0.46 -12.08 1.14
N LEU A 65 -0.57 -12.46 1.89
CA LEU A 65 -1.92 -12.62 1.35
C LEU A 65 -2.50 -11.27 0.90
N MET A 66 -2.29 -10.18 1.65
CA MET A 66 -2.69 -8.84 1.22
C MET A 66 -1.96 -8.43 -0.06
N MET A 67 -0.63 -8.56 -0.08
CA MET A 67 0.20 -8.17 -1.22
C MET A 67 -0.13 -8.95 -2.49
N LYS A 68 -0.36 -10.26 -2.36
CA LYS A 68 -0.71 -11.11 -3.50
C LYS A 68 -2.06 -10.74 -4.10
N ASN A 69 -3.05 -10.44 -3.26
CA ASN A 69 -4.43 -10.25 -3.70
C ASN A 69 -4.80 -8.78 -3.97
N ILE A 70 -3.91 -7.81 -3.69
CA ILE A 70 -4.20 -6.36 -3.88
C ILE A 70 -4.61 -5.97 -5.30
N MET A 71 -4.18 -6.74 -6.31
CA MET A 71 -4.50 -6.49 -7.72
C MET A 71 -5.78 -7.20 -8.19
N ASN A 72 -6.47 -7.91 -7.29
CA ASN A 72 -7.71 -8.65 -7.55
C ASN A 72 -8.72 -8.37 -6.43
N ASP A 73 -9.44 -7.26 -6.57
CA ASP A 73 -10.39 -6.77 -5.56
C ASP A 73 -11.44 -7.81 -5.17
N ALA A 74 -11.95 -8.60 -6.13
CA ALA A 74 -12.96 -9.62 -5.86
C ALA A 74 -12.43 -10.75 -4.96
N GLU A 75 -11.22 -11.24 -5.24
CA GLU A 75 -10.59 -12.29 -4.44
C GLU A 75 -10.18 -11.74 -3.06
N LEU A 76 -9.67 -10.52 -3.01
CA LEU A 76 -9.30 -9.89 -1.75
C LEU A 76 -10.55 -9.63 -0.89
N GLU A 77 -11.60 -9.02 -1.44
CA GLU A 77 -12.87 -8.74 -0.74
C GLU A 77 -13.47 -10.01 -0.16
N LYS A 78 -13.53 -11.08 -0.96
CA LYS A 78 -14.07 -12.38 -0.55
C LYS A 78 -13.32 -12.99 0.63
N ASN A 79 -11.99 -12.87 0.66
CA ASN A 79 -11.15 -13.57 1.63
C ASN A 79 -10.60 -12.66 2.75
N LEU A 80 -10.80 -11.34 2.69
CA LEU A 80 -10.17 -10.37 3.59
C LEU A 80 -10.40 -10.69 5.06
N ARG A 81 -11.66 -11.02 5.40
CA ARG A 81 -12.02 -11.39 6.77
C ARG A 81 -11.26 -12.64 7.22
N ASP A 82 -11.25 -13.69 6.40
CA ASP A 82 -10.55 -14.94 6.71
C ASP A 82 -9.04 -14.74 6.85
N PHE A 83 -8.45 -13.87 6.03
CA PHE A 83 -7.04 -13.53 6.13
C PHE A 83 -6.72 -12.81 7.45
N LEU A 84 -7.53 -11.82 7.83
CA LEU A 84 -7.33 -11.05 9.06
C LEU A 84 -7.68 -11.86 10.32
N GLU A 85 -8.60 -12.82 10.23
CA GLU A 85 -9.05 -13.66 11.35
C GLU A 85 -7.88 -14.42 11.99
N MET A 86 -6.89 -14.84 11.19
CA MET A 86 -5.65 -15.45 11.69
C MET A 86 -4.89 -14.57 12.69
N GLY A 87 -5.03 -13.25 12.57
CA GLY A 87 -4.39 -12.25 13.40
C GLY A 87 -5.20 -11.82 14.62
N ARG A 88 -6.38 -12.39 14.89
CA ARG A 88 -7.30 -11.92 15.96
C ARG A 88 -6.59 -11.67 17.28
N LEU A 89 -5.88 -12.67 17.82
CA LEU A 89 -5.16 -12.54 19.09
C LEU A 89 -3.97 -11.59 18.99
N TYR A 90 -3.29 -11.59 17.84
CA TYR A 90 -2.15 -10.71 17.60
C TYR A 90 -2.56 -9.24 17.60
N PHE A 91 -3.76 -8.92 17.07
CA PHE A 91 -4.30 -7.57 17.03
C PHE A 91 -4.73 -7.03 18.40
N GLU A 92 -4.70 -7.83 19.47
CA GLU A 92 -4.91 -7.32 20.83
C GLU A 92 -3.62 -6.79 21.48
N GLU A 93 -2.47 -7.11 20.89
CA GLU A 93 -1.15 -6.65 21.32
C GLU A 93 -0.73 -5.35 20.62
N GLU A 94 0.06 -4.51 21.30
CA GLU A 94 0.57 -3.26 20.73
C GLU A 94 1.34 -3.47 19.40
N ARG A 95 2.16 -4.54 19.33
CA ARG A 95 2.91 -4.88 18.12
C ARG A 95 1.99 -5.27 16.97
N GLY A 96 0.93 -6.04 17.24
CA GLY A 96 -0.03 -6.44 16.22
C GLY A 96 -0.90 -5.28 15.76
N LEU A 97 -1.25 -4.34 16.63
CA LEU A 97 -1.94 -3.10 16.25
C LEU A 97 -1.10 -2.23 15.30
N LYS A 98 0.21 -2.05 15.57
CA LYS A 98 1.12 -1.33 14.66
C LYS A 98 1.26 -2.03 13.30
N PHE A 99 1.32 -3.37 13.32
CA PHE A 99 1.31 -4.16 12.09
C PHE A 99 -0.01 -3.98 11.32
N LEU A 100 -1.15 -4.06 12.00
CA LEU A 100 -2.48 -3.90 11.40
C LEU A 100 -2.64 -2.51 10.79
N GLU A 101 -2.17 -1.45 11.46
CA GLU A 101 -2.12 -0.11 10.90
C GLU A 101 -1.34 -0.09 9.57
N SER A 102 -0.19 -0.78 9.50
CA SER A 102 0.61 -0.87 8.27
C SER A 102 -0.15 -1.58 7.14
N VAL A 103 -0.87 -2.67 7.47
CA VAL A 103 -1.74 -3.39 6.52
C VAL A 103 -2.87 -2.50 6.02
N ILE A 104 -3.58 -1.80 6.91
CA ILE A 104 -4.67 -0.89 6.53
C ILE A 104 -4.16 0.18 5.56
N ARG A 105 -3.04 0.84 5.90
CA ARG A 105 -2.45 1.89 5.06
C ARG A 105 -2.04 1.38 3.68
N TYR A 106 -1.48 0.18 3.62
CA TYR A 106 -1.12 -0.47 2.36
C TYR A 106 -2.35 -0.73 1.50
N LEU A 107 -3.38 -1.36 2.08
CA LEU A 107 -4.59 -1.69 1.37
C LEU A 107 -5.31 -0.44 0.85
N TYR A 108 -5.47 0.60 1.68
CA TYR A 108 -6.13 1.85 1.27
C TYR A 108 -5.46 2.54 0.07
N GLN A 109 -4.14 2.39 -0.10
CA GLN A 109 -3.43 2.97 -1.25
C GLN A 109 -3.64 2.16 -2.53
N GLY A 110 -3.92 0.86 -2.41
CA GLY A 110 -4.04 -0.07 -3.53
C GLY A 110 -5.46 -0.51 -3.84
N SER A 111 -6.49 0.05 -3.18
CA SER A 111 -7.88 -0.43 -3.28
C SER A 111 -8.90 0.67 -3.55
N ASP A 112 -10.04 0.26 -4.10
CA ASP A 112 -11.21 1.11 -4.31
C ASP A 112 -12.03 1.36 -3.02
N GLU A 113 -13.01 2.26 -3.11
CA GLU A 113 -13.88 2.62 -1.98
C GLU A 113 -14.71 1.43 -1.46
N LYS A 114 -15.10 0.51 -2.34
CA LYS A 114 -15.88 -0.68 -1.97
C LYS A 114 -15.06 -1.58 -1.04
N LEU A 115 -13.82 -1.88 -1.43
CA LEU A 115 -12.91 -2.69 -0.65
C LEU A 115 -12.48 -2.01 0.65
N GLN A 116 -12.30 -0.68 0.66
CA GLN A 116 -12.07 0.11 1.87
C GLN A 116 -13.22 -0.05 2.89
N ASN A 117 -14.47 0.03 2.43
CA ASN A 117 -15.65 -0.20 3.28
C ASN A 117 -15.70 -1.64 3.83
N THR A 118 -15.39 -2.64 3.00
CA THR A 118 -15.31 -4.04 3.45
C THR A 118 -14.19 -4.24 4.48
N MET A 119 -13.07 -3.53 4.35
CA MET A 119 -11.96 -3.57 5.30
C MET A 119 -12.37 -3.05 6.68
N VAL A 120 -13.04 -1.90 6.75
CA VAL A 120 -13.54 -1.34 8.02
C VAL A 120 -14.45 -2.34 8.73
N LYS A 121 -15.41 -2.93 7.99
CA LYS A 121 -16.33 -3.94 8.54
C LYS A 121 -15.61 -5.20 9.02
N SER A 122 -14.66 -5.70 8.22
CA SER A 122 -13.92 -6.92 8.54
C SER A 122 -13.07 -6.76 9.78
N ILE A 123 -12.33 -5.66 9.89
CA ILE A 123 -11.44 -5.38 11.03
C ILE A 123 -12.26 -5.19 12.31
N LYS A 124 -13.34 -4.41 12.26
CA LYS A 124 -14.22 -4.18 13.43
C LYS A 124 -14.85 -5.48 13.96
N ALA A 125 -15.11 -6.45 13.09
CA ALA A 125 -15.65 -7.75 13.49
C ALA A 125 -14.60 -8.67 14.16
N ILE A 126 -13.31 -8.37 14.02
CA ILE A 126 -12.20 -9.20 14.49
C ILE A 126 -11.59 -8.63 15.77
N SER A 127 -11.39 -7.31 15.84
CA SER A 127 -10.81 -6.62 17.00
C SER A 127 -11.46 -5.25 17.19
N GLU A 128 -11.89 -4.96 18.43
CA GLU A 128 -12.44 -3.65 18.80
C GLU A 128 -11.38 -2.55 18.65
N LYS A 129 -10.18 -2.79 19.21
CA LYS A 129 -9.04 -1.88 19.07
C LYS A 129 -8.62 -1.69 17.61
N GLY A 130 -8.61 -2.78 16.83
CA GLY A 130 -8.37 -2.70 15.39
C GLY A 130 -9.44 -1.85 14.68
N GLY A 131 -10.70 -1.97 15.10
CA GLY A 131 -11.82 -1.16 14.63
C GLY A 131 -11.60 0.34 14.83
N ASP A 132 -11.12 0.76 16.01
CA ASP A 132 -10.82 2.16 16.29
C ASP A 132 -9.66 2.70 15.44
N ILE A 133 -8.63 1.87 15.23
CA ILE A 133 -7.49 2.21 14.38
C ILE A 133 -7.94 2.42 12.93
N VAL A 134 -8.70 1.48 12.34
CA VAL A 134 -9.12 1.61 10.94
C VAL A 134 -10.03 2.83 10.74
N MET A 135 -10.92 3.14 11.68
CA MET A 135 -11.75 4.35 11.62
C MET A 135 -10.91 5.64 11.68
N THR A 136 -9.88 5.66 12.53
CA THR A 136 -8.99 6.82 12.65
C THR A 136 -8.17 7.03 11.37
N ILE A 137 -7.64 5.94 10.80
CA ILE A 137 -6.88 5.98 9.54
C ILE A 137 -7.78 6.42 8.39
N ALA A 138 -8.99 5.86 8.26
CA ALA A 138 -9.96 6.24 7.22
C ALA A 138 -10.24 7.74 7.25
N LYS A 139 -10.61 8.29 8.42
CA LYS A 139 -10.86 9.73 8.61
C LYS A 139 -9.64 10.58 8.27
N SER A 140 -8.44 10.12 8.64
CA SER A 140 -7.20 10.84 8.34
C SER A 140 -6.93 10.89 6.82
N LEU A 141 -7.18 9.79 6.11
CA LEU A 141 -7.01 9.69 4.66
C LEU A 141 -8.05 10.51 3.91
N GLU A 142 -9.32 10.49 4.33
CA GLU A 142 -10.38 11.34 3.77
C GLU A 142 -10.03 12.82 3.88
N LYS A 143 -9.65 13.29 5.09
CA LYS A 143 -9.21 14.67 5.30
C LYS A 143 -7.99 15.04 4.45
N LYS A 144 -7.04 14.11 4.30
CA LYS A 144 -5.87 14.32 3.45
C LYS A 144 -6.26 14.42 1.97
N GLY A 145 -7.20 13.60 1.52
CA GLY A 145 -7.75 13.62 0.17
C GLY A 145 -8.44 14.94 -0.15
N GLU A 146 -9.35 15.39 0.73
CA GLU A 146 -10.03 16.69 0.60
C GLU A 146 -9.01 17.83 0.52
N LYS A 147 -8.04 17.85 1.45
CA LYS A 147 -6.99 18.87 1.48
C LYS A 147 -6.15 18.89 0.21
N ASN A 148 -5.74 17.72 -0.28
CA ASN A 148 -5.00 17.62 -1.54
C ASN A 148 -5.83 18.10 -2.74
N GLY A 149 -7.14 17.85 -2.76
CA GLY A 149 -8.05 18.37 -3.79
C GLY A 149 -8.12 19.90 -3.77
N LYS A 150 -8.22 20.51 -2.58
CA LYS A 150 -8.14 21.96 -2.39
C LYS A 150 -6.80 22.52 -2.89
N TYR A 151 -5.68 21.89 -2.55
CA TYR A 151 -4.34 22.30 -3.01
C TYR A 151 -4.17 22.22 -4.53
N HIS A 152 -4.63 21.14 -5.15
CA HIS A 152 -4.57 20.99 -6.61
C HIS A 152 -5.41 22.06 -7.32
N THR A 153 -6.58 22.36 -6.78
CA THR A 153 -7.46 23.42 -7.29
C THR A 153 -6.79 24.79 -7.15
N ALA A 154 -6.22 25.09 -5.98
CA ALA A 154 -5.49 26.33 -5.73
C ALA A 154 -4.32 26.54 -6.71
N ARG A 155 -3.51 25.50 -6.97
CA ARG A 155 -2.41 25.55 -7.94
C ARG A 155 -2.92 25.88 -9.36
N LYS A 156 -4.01 25.26 -9.78
CA LYS A 156 -4.62 25.54 -11.09
C LYS A 156 -5.18 26.96 -11.19
N MET A 157 -5.77 27.48 -10.12
CA MET A 157 -6.28 28.86 -10.07
C MET A 157 -5.12 29.87 -10.14
N ALA A 158 -4.05 29.64 -9.38
CA ALA A 158 -2.85 30.48 -9.40
C ALA A 158 -2.18 30.48 -10.79
N GLN A 159 -2.08 29.32 -11.44
CA GLN A 159 -1.58 29.21 -12.83
C GLN A 159 -2.42 29.99 -13.84
N LYS A 160 -3.70 30.24 -13.55
CA LYS A 160 -4.60 31.07 -14.37
C LYS A 160 -4.53 32.56 -14.01
N GLY A 161 -3.63 32.96 -13.12
CA GLY A 161 -3.44 34.36 -12.71
C GLY A 161 -4.47 34.85 -11.70
N MET A 162 -5.17 33.95 -11.00
CA MET A 162 -6.08 34.34 -9.93
C MET A 162 -5.30 34.83 -8.70
N ASP A 163 -5.80 35.90 -8.09
CA ASP A 163 -5.22 36.51 -6.88
C ASP A 163 -5.36 35.61 -5.65
N ILE A 164 -4.39 35.67 -4.73
CA ILE A 164 -4.27 34.71 -3.62
C ILE A 164 -5.42 34.85 -2.61
N GLU A 165 -5.95 36.06 -2.42
CA GLU A 165 -7.12 36.33 -1.58
C GLU A 165 -8.38 35.65 -2.15
N LEU A 166 -8.59 35.74 -3.47
CA LEU A 166 -9.71 35.07 -4.13
C LEU A 166 -9.56 33.54 -4.12
N ILE A 167 -8.34 33.02 -4.28
CA ILE A 167 -8.08 31.58 -4.14
C ILE A 167 -8.38 31.12 -2.71
N SER A 168 -8.00 31.90 -1.70
CA SER A 168 -8.27 31.62 -0.29
C SER A 168 -9.77 31.52 -0.01
N GLU A 169 -10.56 32.45 -0.53
CA GLU A 169 -12.02 32.44 -0.43
C GLU A 169 -12.63 31.20 -1.11
N LEU A 170 -12.25 30.91 -2.35
CA LEU A 170 -12.86 29.82 -3.14
C LEU A 170 -12.46 28.41 -2.69
N THR A 171 -11.27 28.26 -2.10
CA THR A 171 -10.76 26.96 -1.66
C THR A 171 -10.88 26.72 -0.15
N GLU A 172 -11.30 27.75 0.60
CA GLU A 172 -11.32 27.81 2.06
C GLU A 172 -9.96 27.53 2.72
N LEU A 173 -8.86 27.70 1.96
CA LEU A 173 -7.50 27.54 2.46
C LEU A 173 -7.00 28.85 3.04
N SER A 174 -6.26 28.80 4.15
CA SER A 174 -5.63 30.00 4.67
C SER A 174 -4.55 30.53 3.72
N ILE A 175 -4.33 31.85 3.70
CA ILE A 175 -3.26 32.47 2.89
C ILE A 175 -1.89 31.87 3.23
N GLU A 176 -1.64 31.52 4.49
CA GLU A 176 -0.37 30.88 4.90
C GLU A 176 -0.20 29.48 4.28
N GLU A 177 -1.28 28.70 4.22
CA GLU A 177 -1.26 27.39 3.54
C GLU A 177 -1.06 27.55 2.03
N LEU A 178 -1.71 28.53 1.42
CA LEU A 178 -1.57 28.80 -0.02
C LEU A 178 -0.13 29.16 -0.38
N LYS A 179 0.52 30.05 0.39
CA LYS A 179 1.94 30.39 0.18
C LYS A 179 2.83 29.14 0.18
N LYS A 180 2.69 28.29 1.20
CA LYS A 180 3.46 27.02 1.30
C LYS A 180 3.24 26.07 0.12
N VAL A 181 2.05 26.07 -0.47
CA VAL A 181 1.65 25.15 -1.56
C VAL A 181 2.06 25.68 -2.94
N LEU A 182 2.08 27.01 -3.10
CA LEU A 182 2.40 27.72 -4.35
C LEU A 182 3.90 28.01 -4.50
N ASP A 183 4.66 28.06 -3.39
CA ASP A 183 6.11 28.26 -3.39
C ASP A 183 6.91 26.95 -3.69
N GLN A 184 6.22 25.84 -3.99
CA GLN A 184 6.79 24.53 -4.35
C GLN A 184 6.66 24.24 -5.84
#